data_AF-W4V8S5-F1
#
_entry.id   AF-W4V8S5-F1
#
_cell.length_a   1.000
_cell.length_b   1.000
_cell.length_c   1.000
_cell.angle_alpha   90.00
_cell.angle_beta   90.00
_cell.angle_gamma   90.00
#
_symmetry.space_group_name_H-M   'P 1'
#
loop_
_entity.id
_entity.type
_entity.pdbx_description
1 polymer ?
#
loop_
_entity_poly.entity_id
_entity_poly.type
_entity_poly.pdbx_seq_one_letter_code
_entity_poly.pdbx_strand_id
1 'polypeptide(L)'
;MGADENTKIDYNVSYKDLDSSHWANWAIKYVSYKKLFTGYPDGTFKPNQNITRAEFSTVVFKLLVSEKGLKENKIEKFKFDDSKGHWAQQFIEQLSDLGYINGYPDGSFRPDNNIKRSESVAMINRAMGRGPLYGAPQTFDDVPETHWAFKDIAEGVLSHRFKLDEQGKEQLLEIIEK
;
A
#
# COMPACT_ATOMS: atom_id res chain seq x y z
N MET A 1 3.01 -2.49 -11.58
CA MET A 1 4.45 -2.30 -11.82
C MET A 1 5.14 -3.47 -12.52
N GLY A 2 4.53 -4.67 -12.62
CA GLY A 2 4.92 -5.71 -13.58
C GLY A 2 6.29 -6.37 -13.37
N ALA A 3 6.92 -6.15 -12.22
CA ALA A 3 8.22 -6.74 -11.88
C ALA A 3 8.05 -8.00 -11.01
N ASP A 4 9.00 -8.91 -11.16
CA ASP A 4 9.11 -10.20 -10.50
C ASP A 4 10.58 -10.51 -10.15
N GLU A 5 10.84 -11.66 -9.55
CA GLU A 5 12.19 -12.12 -9.21
C GLU A 5 13.13 -12.31 -10.41
N ASN A 6 12.57 -12.43 -11.62
CA ASN A 6 13.34 -12.55 -12.87
C ASN A 6 13.66 -11.18 -13.50
N THR A 7 13.08 -10.12 -12.95
CA THR A 7 13.32 -8.76 -13.41
C THR A 7 14.77 -8.40 -13.08
N LYS A 8 15.61 -8.37 -14.13
CA LYS A 8 17.02 -7.97 -14.02
C LYS A 8 17.09 -6.49 -13.65
N ILE A 9 17.29 -6.23 -12.36
CA ILE A 9 17.49 -4.88 -11.82
C ILE A 9 18.97 -4.74 -11.53
N ASP A 10 19.68 -3.98 -12.38
CA ASP A 10 21.10 -3.69 -12.17
C ASP A 10 21.28 -2.26 -11.71
N TYR A 11 21.31 -2.04 -10.38
CA TYR A 11 21.72 -0.76 -9.79
C TYR A 11 22.37 -0.97 -8.42
N ASN A 12 23.39 -0.14 -8.12
CA ASN A 12 24.18 -0.01 -6.88
C ASN A 12 23.35 0.31 -5.62
N VAL A 13 22.34 -0.49 -5.30
CA VAL A 13 21.60 -0.43 -4.05
C VAL A 13 22.00 -1.63 -3.20
N SER A 14 22.70 -1.34 -2.11
CA SER A 14 23.09 -2.32 -1.10
C SER A 14 22.69 -1.82 0.29
N TYR A 15 22.34 -2.76 1.15
CA TYR A 15 22.03 -2.53 2.55
C TYR A 15 22.89 -3.46 3.39
N LYS A 16 23.37 -2.98 4.54
CA LYS A 16 24.26 -3.75 5.43
C LYS A 16 23.63 -5.03 5.96
N ASP A 17 22.30 -5.07 6.04
CA ASP A 17 21.49 -6.13 6.63
C ASP A 17 20.66 -6.90 5.60
N LEU A 18 21.01 -6.80 4.30
CA LEU A 18 20.31 -7.49 3.23
C LEU A 18 21.23 -8.45 2.49
N ASP A 19 21.14 -9.73 2.85
CA ASP A 19 21.82 -10.83 2.16
C ASP A 19 21.21 -11.07 0.75
N SER A 20 22.03 -11.50 -0.22
CA SER A 20 21.57 -11.81 -1.59
C SER A 20 20.62 -13.00 -1.67
N SER A 21 20.69 -13.93 -0.71
CA SER A 21 19.80 -15.07 -0.57
C SER A 21 18.48 -14.75 0.14
N HIS A 22 18.33 -13.54 0.69
CA HIS A 22 17.07 -13.13 1.33
C HIS A 22 15.94 -13.17 0.30
N TRP A 23 14.84 -13.86 0.61
CA TRP A 23 13.73 -14.08 -0.34
C TRP A 23 13.17 -12.77 -0.94
N ALA A 24 13.16 -11.69 -0.14
CA ALA A 24 12.72 -10.36 -0.56
C ALA A 24 13.82 -9.50 -1.23
N ASN A 25 15.04 -10.01 -1.44
CA ASN A 25 16.17 -9.23 -1.96
C ASN A 25 15.82 -8.49 -3.25
N TRP A 26 15.23 -9.22 -4.21
CA TRP A 26 14.83 -8.65 -5.50
C TRP A 26 13.78 -7.54 -5.32
N ALA A 27 12.76 -7.76 -4.49
CA ALA A 27 11.68 -6.82 -4.27
C ALA A 27 12.18 -5.55 -3.57
N ILE A 28 13.04 -5.72 -2.56
CA ILE A 28 13.68 -4.61 -1.84
C ILE A 28 14.52 -3.77 -2.79
N LYS A 29 15.35 -4.41 -3.63
CA LYS A 29 16.13 -3.70 -4.64
C LYS A 29 15.24 -2.98 -5.65
N TYR A 30 14.13 -3.60 -6.07
CA TYR A 30 13.19 -3.00 -7.00
C TYR A 30 12.55 -1.72 -6.44
N VAL A 31 11.96 -1.80 -5.25
CA VAL A 31 11.29 -0.64 -4.63
C VAL A 31 12.27 0.45 -4.24
N SER A 32 13.53 0.09 -3.99
CA SER A 32 14.61 1.05 -3.71
C SER A 32 15.12 1.73 -4.98
N TYR A 33 15.29 0.98 -6.07
CA TYR A 33 15.58 1.54 -7.40
C TYR A 33 14.48 2.53 -7.84
N LYS A 34 13.22 2.20 -7.57
CA LYS A 34 12.06 3.06 -7.80
C LYS A 34 11.96 4.23 -6.81
N LYS A 35 12.89 4.35 -5.86
CA LYS A 35 12.96 5.38 -4.82
C LYS A 35 11.73 5.44 -3.91
N LEU A 36 10.94 4.37 -3.88
CA LEU A 36 9.79 4.23 -2.96
C LEU A 36 10.30 4.03 -1.53
N PHE A 37 11.30 3.17 -1.40
CA PHE A 37 12.09 3.00 -0.18
C PHE A 37 13.51 3.52 -0.39
N THR A 38 14.14 4.02 0.67
CA THR A 38 15.53 4.50 0.63
C THR A 38 16.40 3.87 1.72
N GLY A 39 15.82 3.02 2.57
CA GLY A 39 16.48 2.52 3.79
C GLY A 39 16.68 3.62 4.83
N TYR A 40 17.47 3.28 5.86
CA TYR A 40 17.75 4.13 7.01
C TYR A 40 19.12 4.79 6.89
N PRO A 41 19.36 5.92 7.60
CA PRO A 41 20.64 6.63 7.58
C PRO A 41 21.85 5.78 7.99
N ASP A 42 21.65 4.71 8.76
CA ASP A 42 22.70 3.77 9.17
C ASP A 42 23.14 2.79 8.06
N GLY A 43 22.48 2.84 6.90
CA GLY A 43 22.73 1.98 5.74
C GLY A 43 21.98 0.63 5.79
N THR A 44 20.99 0.48 6.66
CA THR A 44 20.14 -0.71 6.75
C THR A 44 18.81 -0.54 6.01
N PHE A 45 18.16 -1.65 5.67
CA PHE A 45 16.78 -1.69 5.18
C PHE A 45 15.79 -2.18 6.25
N LYS A 46 16.25 -3.03 7.17
CA LYS A 46 15.48 -3.70 8.22
C LYS A 46 14.35 -4.58 7.66
N PRO A 47 14.66 -5.57 6.81
CA PRO A 47 13.66 -6.33 6.04
C PRO A 47 12.67 -7.14 6.91
N ASN A 48 13.06 -7.45 8.16
CA ASN A 48 12.24 -8.19 9.11
C ASN A 48 11.54 -7.30 10.15
N GLN A 49 11.75 -5.97 10.08
CA GLN A 49 11.07 -5.04 10.97
C GLN A 49 9.67 -4.75 10.44
N ASN A 50 8.68 -4.73 11.34
CA ASN A 50 7.35 -4.24 10.96
C ASN A 50 7.43 -2.77 10.55
N ILE A 51 6.70 -2.45 9.48
CA ILE A 51 6.56 -1.09 8.98
C ILE A 51 5.38 -0.39 9.68
N THR A 52 5.57 0.86 10.03
CA THR A 52 4.51 1.71 10.60
C THR A 52 3.53 2.17 9.54
N ARG A 53 2.33 2.61 9.97
CA ARG A 53 1.32 3.21 9.09
C ARG A 53 1.84 4.48 8.41
N ALA A 54 2.62 5.30 9.11
CA ALA A 54 3.24 6.50 8.56
C ALA A 54 4.27 6.19 7.45
N GLU A 55 5.17 5.24 7.69
CA GLU A 55 6.15 4.80 6.70
C GLU A 55 5.46 4.22 5.46
N PHE A 56 4.47 3.34 5.65
CA PHE A 56 3.73 2.76 4.54
C PHE A 56 2.94 3.81 3.74
N SER A 57 2.34 4.80 4.42
CA SER A 57 1.64 5.90 3.74
C SER A 57 2.60 6.75 2.91
N THR A 58 3.81 7.00 3.41
CA THR A 58 4.86 7.71 2.66
C THR A 58 5.25 6.94 1.39
N VAL A 59 5.32 5.61 1.46
CA VAL A 59 5.60 4.75 0.30
C VAL A 59 4.47 4.84 -0.73
N VAL A 60 3.20 4.78 -0.29
CA VAL A 60 2.05 4.95 -1.18
C VAL A 60 2.00 6.34 -1.80
N PHE A 61 2.34 7.38 -1.05
CA PHE A 61 2.45 8.73 -1.58
C PHE A 61 3.50 8.81 -2.69
N LYS A 62 4.72 8.31 -2.44
CA LYS A 62 5.79 8.25 -3.46
C LYS A 62 5.41 7.44 -4.68
N LEU A 63 4.64 6.36 -4.50
CA LEU A 63 4.10 5.57 -5.59
C LEU A 63 3.14 6.39 -6.45
N LEU A 64 2.24 7.16 -5.84
CA LEU A 64 1.34 8.07 -6.56
C LEU A 64 2.09 9.22 -7.25
N VAL A 65 3.17 9.73 -6.66
CA VAL A 65 4.06 10.70 -7.32
C VAL A 65 4.65 10.07 -8.60
N SER A 66 5.19 8.86 -8.50
CA SER A 66 5.82 8.15 -9.62
C SER A 66 4.83 7.78 -10.73
N GLU A 67 3.68 7.21 -10.37
CA GLU A 67 2.75 6.60 -11.33
C GLU A 67 1.67 7.57 -11.83
N LYS A 68 1.31 8.57 -11.02
CA LYS A 68 0.22 9.52 -11.33
C LYS A 68 0.66 10.98 -11.36
N GLY A 69 1.96 11.27 -11.18
CA GLY A 69 2.47 12.64 -11.16
C GLY A 69 1.91 13.48 -10.01
N LEU A 70 1.50 12.84 -8.90
CA LEU A 70 1.03 13.55 -7.71
C LEU A 70 2.11 14.53 -7.24
N LYS A 71 1.71 15.73 -6.84
CA LYS A 71 2.61 16.74 -6.28
C LYS A 71 2.25 16.98 -4.83
N GLU A 72 3.27 17.18 -4.00
CA GLU A 72 3.08 17.67 -2.65
C GLU A 72 2.39 19.04 -2.69
N ASN A 73 1.32 19.17 -1.93
CA ASN A 73 0.61 20.43 -1.76
C ASN A 73 0.50 20.77 -0.28
N LYS A 74 0.45 22.06 0.02
CA LYS A 74 0.21 22.52 1.38
C LYS A 74 -1.21 22.13 1.81
N ILE A 75 -1.32 21.40 2.91
CA ILE A 75 -2.61 21.06 3.51
C ILE A 75 -3.04 22.20 4.44
N GLU A 76 -4.24 22.72 4.22
CA GLU A 76 -4.80 23.82 5.02
C GLU A 76 -5.66 23.32 6.18
N LYS A 77 -6.21 22.10 6.08
CA LYS A 77 -7.07 21.49 7.08
C LYS A 77 -6.55 20.11 7.43
N PHE A 78 -6.08 19.97 8.66
CA PHE A 78 -5.61 18.69 9.20
C PHE A 78 -6.77 17.95 9.85
N LYS A 79 -6.99 16.69 9.45
CA LYS A 79 -8.06 15.82 9.95
C LYS A 79 -7.63 15.01 11.16
N PHE A 80 -6.35 14.65 11.26
CA PHE A 80 -5.87 13.70 12.27
C PHE A 80 -5.06 14.40 13.35
N ASP A 81 -5.68 14.62 14.52
CA ASP A 81 -5.01 15.27 15.65
C ASP A 81 -3.78 14.50 16.15
N ASP A 82 -3.81 13.17 16.09
CA ASP A 82 -2.70 12.30 16.51
C ASP A 82 -1.54 12.26 15.49
N SER A 83 -1.67 12.95 14.37
CA SER A 83 -0.61 13.10 13.36
C SER A 83 -0.01 14.51 13.36
N LYS A 84 -0.49 15.44 14.18
CA LYS A 84 0.06 16.81 14.26
C LYS A 84 1.53 16.80 14.69
N GLY A 85 2.38 17.47 13.92
CA GLY A 85 3.82 17.55 14.15
C GLY A 85 4.59 16.28 13.78
N HIS A 86 3.90 15.21 13.37
CA HIS A 86 4.53 13.98 12.91
C HIS A 86 5.20 14.21 11.55
N TRP A 87 6.39 13.62 11.30
CA TRP A 87 7.15 13.84 10.07
C TRP A 87 6.37 13.44 8.80
N ALA A 88 5.46 12.48 8.92
CA ALA A 88 4.60 12.00 7.84
C ALA A 88 3.26 12.76 7.72
N GLN A 89 2.99 13.76 8.57
CA GLN A 89 1.69 14.45 8.64
C GLN A 89 1.19 14.89 7.27
N GLN A 90 2.03 15.57 6.49
CA GLN A 90 1.64 16.09 5.18
C GLN A 90 1.23 14.98 4.21
N PHE A 91 1.96 13.86 4.20
CA PHE A 91 1.64 12.71 3.35
C PHE A 91 0.33 12.05 3.77
N ILE A 92 0.15 11.84 5.07
CA ILE A 92 -1.06 11.22 5.65
C ILE A 92 -2.29 12.04 5.27
N GLU A 93 -2.21 13.35 5.47
CA GLU A 93 -3.34 14.27 5.29
C GLU A 93 -3.66 14.45 3.81
N GLN A 94 -2.65 14.59 2.96
CA GLN A 94 -2.87 14.66 1.51
C GLN A 94 -3.46 13.36 0.95
N LEU A 95 -3.01 12.20 1.41
CA LEU A 95 -3.62 10.92 1.03
C LEU A 95 -5.06 10.80 1.54
N SER A 96 -5.39 11.41 2.67
CA SER A 96 -6.76 11.43 3.18
C SER A 96 -7.67 12.35 2.40
N ASP A 97 -7.21 13.55 2.06
CA ASP A 97 -7.95 14.51 1.23
C ASP A 97 -8.23 13.94 -0.17
N LEU A 98 -7.33 13.12 -0.69
CA LEU A 98 -7.49 12.42 -1.97
C LEU A 98 -8.32 11.12 -1.88
N GLY A 99 -8.76 10.73 -0.68
CA GLY A 99 -9.58 9.53 -0.46
C GLY A 99 -8.81 8.21 -0.49
N TYR A 100 -7.47 8.23 -0.50
CA TYR A 100 -6.64 7.02 -0.42
C TYR A 100 -6.57 6.45 1.01
N ILE A 101 -6.79 7.30 2.03
CA ILE A 101 -6.77 6.94 3.46
C ILE A 101 -7.97 7.55 4.19
N ASN A 102 -8.65 6.75 5.02
CA ASN A 102 -9.79 7.23 5.80
C ASN A 102 -9.50 7.49 7.29
N GLY A 103 -8.48 6.82 7.85
CA GLY A 103 -8.26 6.74 9.30
C GLY A 103 -9.11 5.67 9.97
N TYR A 104 -9.17 5.69 11.29
CA TYR A 104 -10.00 4.82 12.11
C TYR A 104 -11.36 5.48 12.42
N PRO A 105 -12.39 4.69 12.81
CA PRO A 105 -13.72 5.22 13.15
C PRO A 105 -13.72 6.23 14.30
N ASP A 106 -12.71 6.19 15.17
CA ASP A 106 -12.52 7.14 16.28
C ASP A 106 -11.90 8.47 15.83
N GLY A 107 -11.64 8.64 14.53
CA GLY A 107 -11.03 9.84 13.95
C GLY A 107 -9.50 9.86 14.00
N SER A 108 -8.84 8.82 14.53
CA SER A 108 -7.37 8.73 14.60
C SER A 108 -6.75 8.18 13.31
N PHE A 109 -5.47 8.49 13.07
CA PHE A 109 -4.68 7.82 12.03
C PHE A 109 -3.72 6.74 12.58
N ARG A 110 -3.19 6.94 13.78
CA ARG A 110 -2.22 6.12 14.52
C ARG A 110 -0.92 5.92 13.74
N PRO A 111 -0.15 7.00 13.47
CA PRO A 111 0.99 6.98 12.56
C PRO A 111 2.08 5.96 12.94
N ASP A 112 2.35 5.81 14.23
CA ASP A 112 3.42 4.95 14.76
C ASP A 112 3.01 3.49 14.96
N ASN A 113 1.72 3.15 14.76
CA ASN A 113 1.29 1.77 14.86
C ASN A 113 1.78 0.97 13.65
N ASN A 114 2.15 -0.29 13.88
CA ASN A 114 2.42 -1.24 12.80
C ASN A 114 1.18 -1.40 11.92
N ILE A 115 1.36 -1.31 10.60
CA ILE A 115 0.27 -1.47 9.64
C ILE A 115 -0.16 -2.94 9.55
N LYS A 116 -1.47 -3.19 9.43
CA LYS A 116 -2.00 -4.53 9.20
C LYS A 116 -2.02 -4.87 7.71
N ARG A 117 -1.90 -6.16 7.37
CA ARG A 117 -1.99 -6.65 5.97
C ARG A 117 -3.26 -6.17 5.25
N SER A 118 -4.40 -6.17 5.96
CA SER A 118 -5.69 -5.67 5.45
C SER A 118 -5.68 -4.16 5.15
N GLU A 119 -4.96 -3.38 5.95
CA GLU A 119 -4.80 -1.94 5.73
C GLU A 119 -3.86 -1.66 4.56
N SER A 120 -2.77 -2.42 4.46
CA SER A 120 -1.83 -2.32 3.34
C SER A 120 -2.48 -2.59 1.99
N VAL A 121 -3.24 -3.69 1.87
CA VAL A 121 -3.90 -4.06 0.59
C VAL A 121 -4.94 -3.03 0.19
N ALA A 122 -5.76 -2.58 1.14
CA ALA A 122 -6.79 -1.59 0.86
C ALA A 122 -6.20 -0.24 0.40
N MET A 123 -5.07 0.17 0.98
CA MET A 123 -4.39 1.41 0.57
C MET A 123 -3.72 1.28 -0.81
N ILE A 124 -3.07 0.15 -1.11
CA ILE A 124 -2.47 -0.11 -2.42
C ILE A 124 -3.54 -0.18 -3.51
N ASN A 125 -4.65 -0.88 -3.26
CA ASN A 125 -5.76 -0.99 -4.22
C ASN A 125 -6.29 0.39 -4.60
N ARG A 126 -6.63 1.22 -3.61
CA ARG A 126 -7.08 2.60 -3.87
C ARG A 126 -6.03 3.39 -4.66
N ALA A 127 -4.76 3.33 -4.26
CA ALA A 127 -3.68 4.04 -4.96
C ALA A 127 -3.56 3.61 -6.43
N MET A 128 -3.74 2.32 -6.72
CA MET A 128 -3.73 1.75 -8.06
C MET A 128 -5.06 1.92 -8.82
N GLY A 129 -6.10 2.47 -8.20
CA GLY A 129 -7.43 2.59 -8.79
C GLY A 129 -8.11 1.24 -9.02
N ARG A 130 -7.89 0.30 -8.10
CA ARG A 130 -8.45 -1.06 -8.12
C ARG A 130 -9.43 -1.25 -6.98
N GLY A 131 -10.41 -2.13 -7.19
CA GLY A 131 -11.33 -2.63 -6.18
C GLY A 131 -12.11 -1.54 -5.43
N PRO A 132 -12.75 -1.90 -4.30
CA PRO A 132 -12.89 -3.27 -3.78
C PRO A 132 -13.69 -4.17 -4.72
N LEU A 133 -13.44 -5.49 -4.71
CA LEU A 133 -14.12 -6.45 -5.58
C LEU A 133 -15.46 -6.91 -5.00
N TYR A 134 -16.56 -6.48 -5.59
CA TYR A 134 -17.92 -6.88 -5.18
C TYR A 134 -18.33 -8.20 -5.83
N GLY A 135 -19.09 -9.02 -5.10
CA GLY A 135 -19.53 -10.34 -5.55
C GLY A 135 -18.48 -11.43 -5.43
N ALA A 136 -17.31 -11.15 -4.85
CA ALA A 136 -16.32 -12.18 -4.53
C ALA A 136 -16.88 -13.20 -3.53
N PRO A 137 -16.72 -14.51 -3.77
CA PRO A 137 -17.19 -15.55 -2.86
C PRO A 137 -16.30 -15.65 -1.61
N GLN A 138 -16.85 -16.10 -0.48
CA GLN A 138 -16.08 -16.45 0.72
C GLN A 138 -15.01 -17.51 0.42
N THR A 139 -13.76 -17.07 0.26
CA THR A 139 -12.61 -17.94 -0.07
C THR A 139 -11.57 -18.03 1.04
N PHE A 140 -11.75 -17.31 2.14
CA PHE A 140 -10.78 -17.23 3.25
C PHE A 140 -11.41 -17.72 4.55
N ASP A 141 -10.80 -18.71 5.19
CA ASP A 141 -11.30 -19.25 6.45
C ASP A 141 -11.18 -18.25 7.62
N ASP A 142 -10.15 -17.39 7.57
CA ASP A 142 -9.81 -16.44 8.63
C ASP A 142 -10.34 -15.01 8.37
N VAL A 143 -10.99 -14.78 7.23
CA VAL A 143 -11.56 -13.47 6.87
C VAL A 143 -13.02 -13.65 6.45
N PRO A 144 -14.00 -13.37 7.32
CA PRO A 144 -15.41 -13.43 6.95
C PRO A 144 -15.77 -12.35 5.91
N GLU A 145 -16.79 -12.58 5.07
CA GLU A 145 -17.28 -11.59 4.09
C GLU A 145 -17.70 -10.25 4.75
N THR A 146 -18.08 -10.30 6.03
CA THR A 146 -18.44 -9.12 6.84
C THR A 146 -17.24 -8.30 7.31
N HIS A 147 -16.01 -8.84 7.20
CA HIS A 147 -14.80 -8.11 7.53
C HIS A 147 -14.65 -6.92 6.58
N TRP A 148 -14.36 -5.73 7.13
CA TRP A 148 -14.34 -4.47 6.37
C TRP A 148 -13.42 -4.48 5.14
N ALA A 149 -12.32 -5.25 5.20
CA ALA A 149 -11.34 -5.36 4.13
C ALA A 149 -11.54 -6.58 3.21
N PHE A 150 -12.58 -7.40 3.40
CA PHE A 150 -12.73 -8.66 2.67
C PHE A 150 -12.63 -8.46 1.15
N LYS A 151 -13.35 -7.47 0.61
CA LYS A 151 -13.38 -7.15 -0.82
C LYS A 151 -12.04 -6.61 -1.35
N ASP A 152 -11.31 -5.85 -0.53
CA ASP A 152 -9.96 -5.38 -0.85
C ASP A 152 -8.95 -6.55 -0.85
N ILE A 153 -9.10 -7.50 0.06
CA ILE A 153 -8.28 -8.72 0.13
C ILE A 153 -8.58 -9.62 -1.07
N ALA A 154 -9.85 -9.84 -1.39
CA ALA A 154 -10.26 -10.62 -2.56
C ALA A 154 -9.70 -10.02 -3.87
N GLU A 155 -9.78 -8.70 -4.03
CA GLU A 155 -9.18 -7.97 -5.16
C GLU A 155 -7.66 -8.23 -5.30
N GLY A 156 -6.96 -8.30 -4.17
CA GLY A 156 -5.51 -8.53 -4.15
C GLY A 156 -5.08 -9.98 -4.42
N VAL A 157 -5.97 -10.95 -4.20
CA VAL A 157 -5.62 -12.39 -4.22
C VAL A 157 -6.18 -13.10 -5.45
N LEU A 158 -7.43 -12.83 -5.82
CA LEU A 158 -8.11 -13.56 -6.89
C LEU A 158 -7.66 -13.02 -8.26
N SER A 159 -7.19 -13.92 -9.13
CA SER A 159 -7.09 -13.60 -10.56
C SER A 159 -8.51 -13.65 -11.14
N HIS A 160 -8.98 -12.57 -11.75
CA HIS A 160 -10.39 -12.46 -12.14
C HIS A 160 -10.60 -11.47 -13.30
N ARG A 161 -11.79 -11.54 -13.92
CA ARG A 161 -12.35 -10.46 -14.75
C ARG A 161 -13.45 -9.73 -13.99
N PHE A 162 -13.60 -8.44 -14.23
CA PHE A 162 -14.63 -7.62 -13.61
C PHE A 162 -15.34 -6.71 -14.63
N LYS A 163 -16.50 -6.19 -14.23
CA LYS A 163 -17.16 -5.05 -14.88
C LYS A 163 -17.34 -3.93 -13.87
N LEU A 164 -17.44 -2.69 -14.35
CA LEU A 164 -17.84 -1.56 -13.51
C LEU A 164 -19.36 -1.46 -13.48
N ASP A 165 -19.94 -1.22 -12.30
CA ASP A 165 -21.34 -0.82 -12.17
C ASP A 165 -21.54 0.68 -12.45
N GLU A 166 -22.79 1.16 -12.35
CA GLU A 166 -23.15 2.57 -12.57
C GLU A 166 -22.47 3.55 -11.60
N GLN A 167 -21.96 3.06 -10.47
CA GLN A 167 -21.22 3.84 -9.48
C GLN A 167 -19.70 3.72 -9.66
N GLY A 168 -19.24 3.03 -10.70
CA GLY A 168 -17.83 2.78 -10.97
C GLY A 168 -17.19 1.75 -10.03
N LYS A 169 -17.98 0.89 -9.37
CA LYS A 169 -17.45 -0.17 -8.51
C LYS A 169 -17.23 -1.46 -9.29
N GLU A 170 -16.13 -2.15 -8.98
CA GLU A 170 -15.76 -3.40 -9.62
C GLU A 170 -16.65 -4.55 -9.13
N GLN A 171 -17.37 -5.16 -10.06
CA GLN A 171 -18.22 -6.32 -9.85
C GLN A 171 -17.56 -7.53 -10.51
N LEU A 172 -17.35 -8.60 -9.74
CA LEU A 172 -16.78 -9.85 -10.23
C LEU A 172 -17.63 -10.39 -11.40
N LEU A 173 -16.97 -10.75 -12.50
CA LEU A 173 -17.57 -11.48 -13.62
C LEU A 173 -17.25 -12.96 -13.54
N GLU A 174 -15.96 -13.27 -13.40
CA GLU A 174 -15.45 -14.65 -13.36
C GLU A 174 -14.09 -14.68 -12.65
N ILE A 175 -13.83 -15.75 -11.92
CA ILE A 175 -12.51 -16.06 -11.38
C ILE A 175 -11.74 -16.84 -12.45
N ILE A 176 -10.48 -16.46 -12.67
CA ILE A 176 -9.56 -17.13 -13.59
C ILE A 176 -8.72 -18.08 -12.73
N GLU A 177 -9.01 -19.38 -12.84
CA GLU A 177 -8.15 -20.42 -12.27
C GLU A 177 -6.82 -20.46 -13.04
N LYS A 178 -5.71 -20.56 -12.31
CA LYS A 178 -4.36 -20.71 -12.88
C LYS A 178 -3.99 -22.18 -13.00
#